data_AF-S4PQJ2-F1
#
_entry.id   AF-S4PQJ2-F1
#
_cell.length_a   1.000
_cell.length_b   1.000
_cell.length_c   1.000
_cell.angle_alpha   90.00
_cell.angle_beta   90.00
_cell.angle_gamma   90.00
#
_symmetry.space_group_name_H-M   'P 1'
#
loop_
_entity.id
_entity.type
_entity.pdbx_description
1 polymer ?
#
loop_
_entity_poly.entity_id
_entity_poly.type
_entity_poly.pdbx_seq_one_letter_code
_entity_poly.pdbx_strand_id
1 'polypeptide(L)'
;MQPVVDQLENTVGGISSLKLRATSTIIPCISQFAVAIADDSLWKLLNYQVLLKTRHNEADIRLTGLECLVSMASQLGSSWLPLLAESVPFLAELLEDGDPRIEGATKNAVRTLEQILGEPL
;
A
#
# COMPACT_ATOMS: atom_id res chain seq x y z
N MET A 1 4.81 11.17 7.90
CA MET A 1 4.35 10.30 9.00
C MET A 1 5.20 9.02 9.09
N GLN A 2 6.50 9.14 8.83
CA GLN A 2 7.40 8.01 8.63
C GLN A 2 7.35 6.97 9.77
N PRO A 3 7.37 7.35 11.07
CA PRO A 3 7.42 6.36 12.16
C PRO A 3 6.21 5.43 12.22
N VAL A 4 5.03 5.89 11.75
CA VAL A 4 3.80 5.08 11.68
C VAL A 4 3.89 4.13 10.48
N VAL A 5 4.36 4.60 9.34
CA VAL A 5 4.55 3.77 8.14
C VAL A 5 5.61 2.69 8.37
N ASP A 6 6.65 2.98 9.15
CA ASP A 6 7.67 1.99 9.55
C ASP A 6 7.10 0.87 10.43
N GLN A 7 5.89 1.02 10.99
CA GLN A 7 5.24 -0.09 11.68
C GLN A 7 4.76 -1.19 10.73
N LEU A 8 4.66 -0.93 9.42
CA LEU A 8 4.33 -1.95 8.40
C LEU A 8 5.46 -2.98 8.20
N GLU A 9 6.68 -2.65 8.57
CA GLU A 9 7.85 -3.56 8.52
C GLU A 9 8.32 -4.01 9.91
N ASN A 10 7.60 -3.64 10.97
CA ASN A 10 7.98 -3.98 12.33
C ASN A 10 7.72 -5.47 12.61
N THR A 11 8.77 -6.28 12.61
CA THR A 11 8.69 -7.73 12.85
C THR A 11 8.77 -8.14 14.32
N VAL A 12 8.68 -7.20 15.27
CA VAL A 12 8.63 -7.52 16.70
C VAL A 12 7.46 -8.48 16.98
N GLY A 13 7.78 -9.60 17.62
CA GLY A 13 6.83 -10.70 17.87
C GLY A 13 6.61 -11.63 16.67
N GLY A 14 7.40 -11.52 15.60
CA GLY A 14 7.33 -12.36 14.42
C GLY A 14 6.30 -11.91 13.37
N ILE A 15 6.32 -12.58 12.21
CA ILE A 15 5.48 -12.23 11.04
C ILE A 15 3.98 -12.30 11.36
N SER A 16 3.53 -13.29 12.13
CA SER A 16 2.12 -13.40 12.52
C SER A 16 1.66 -12.18 13.33
N SER A 17 2.52 -11.68 14.23
CA SER A 17 2.23 -10.48 15.02
C SER A 17 2.26 -9.21 14.16
N LEU A 18 3.19 -9.13 13.20
CA LEU A 18 3.21 -8.05 12.21
C LEU A 18 1.89 -8.00 11.43
N LYS A 19 1.47 -9.13 10.84
CA LYS A 19 0.23 -9.21 10.04
C LYS A 19 -1.00 -8.82 10.85
N LEU A 20 -1.11 -9.33 12.09
CA LEU A 20 -2.22 -9.01 12.97
C LEU A 20 -2.26 -7.51 13.29
N ARG A 21 -1.14 -6.90 13.68
CA ARG A 21 -1.09 -5.45 13.97
C ARG A 21 -1.33 -4.61 12.72
N ALA A 22 -0.75 -5.01 11.59
CA ALA A 22 -0.88 -4.29 10.32
C ALA A 22 -2.35 -4.20 9.91
N THR A 23 -3.02 -5.34 9.82
CA THR A 23 -4.43 -5.43 9.38
C THR A 23 -5.42 -4.83 10.38
N SER A 24 -5.21 -5.01 11.69
CA SER A 24 -6.15 -4.53 12.70
C SER A 24 -6.01 -3.06 13.05
N THR A 25 -4.80 -2.50 12.92
CA THR A 25 -4.47 -1.19 13.53
C THR A 25 -3.73 -0.27 12.56
N ILE A 26 -2.60 -0.70 12.01
CA ILE A 26 -1.69 0.20 11.29
C ILE A 26 -2.27 0.63 9.94
N ILE A 27 -2.75 -0.32 9.13
CA ILE A 27 -3.33 -0.03 7.80
C ILE A 27 -4.58 0.88 7.95
N PRO A 28 -5.57 0.56 8.81
CA PRO A 28 -6.70 1.47 9.04
C PRO A 28 -6.26 2.86 9.48
N CYS A 29 -5.28 2.96 10.38
CA CYS A 29 -4.76 4.24 10.86
C CYS A 29 -4.13 5.07 9.72
N ILE A 30 -3.27 4.46 8.91
CA ILE A 30 -2.63 5.14 7.77
C ILE A 30 -3.68 5.58 6.74
N SER A 31 -4.65 4.73 6.42
CA SER A 31 -5.70 5.08 5.46
C SER A 31 -6.58 6.23 5.96
N GLN A 32 -6.94 6.25 7.26
CA GLN A 32 -7.70 7.37 7.83
C GLN A 32 -6.87 8.65 7.94
N PHE A 33 -5.55 8.56 8.15
CA PHE A 33 -4.69 9.74 8.04
C PHE A 33 -4.66 10.30 6.62
N ALA A 34 -4.65 9.45 5.58
CA ALA A 34 -4.74 9.92 4.21
C ALA A 34 -6.02 10.75 3.99
N VAL A 35 -7.17 10.27 4.47
CA VAL A 35 -8.44 11.02 4.41
C VAL A 35 -8.36 12.35 5.19
N ALA A 36 -7.78 12.34 6.39
CA ALA A 36 -7.70 13.51 7.25
C ALA A 36 -6.74 14.60 6.75
N ILE A 37 -5.70 14.23 6.00
CA ILE A 37 -4.69 15.17 5.46
C ILE A 37 -5.28 16.14 4.45
N ALA A 38 -6.12 15.63 3.51
CA ALA A 38 -6.75 16.42 2.45
C ALA A 38 -5.82 17.41 1.72
N ASP A 39 -4.56 17.00 1.47
CA ASP A 39 -3.50 17.78 0.82
C ASP A 39 -2.65 16.88 -0.09
N ASP A 40 -2.59 17.23 -1.38
CA ASP A 40 -1.93 16.43 -2.42
C ASP A 40 -0.43 16.25 -2.19
N SER A 41 0.25 17.24 -1.62
CA SER A 41 1.71 17.18 -1.42
C SER A 41 2.06 16.17 -0.32
N LEU A 42 1.26 16.16 0.75
CA LEU A 42 1.38 15.23 1.85
C LEU A 42 0.91 13.82 1.47
N TRP A 43 -0.08 13.70 0.58
CA TRP A 43 -0.47 12.42 0.01
C TRP A 43 0.64 11.75 -0.78
N LYS A 44 1.33 12.48 -1.67
CA LYS A 44 2.48 11.95 -2.41
C LYS A 44 3.58 11.45 -1.49
N LEU A 45 3.90 12.23 -0.46
CA LEU A 45 4.89 11.82 0.54
C LEU A 45 4.47 10.53 1.26
N LEU A 46 3.21 10.45 1.73
CA LEU A 46 2.71 9.26 2.40
C LEU A 46 2.68 8.04 1.47
N ASN A 47 2.19 8.22 0.26
CA ASN A 47 2.08 7.18 -0.75
C ASN A 47 3.46 6.60 -1.07
N TYR A 48 4.44 7.46 -1.33
CA TYR A 48 5.82 7.04 -1.57
C TYR A 48 6.42 6.25 -0.39
N GLN A 49 6.15 6.68 0.86
CA GLN A 49 6.61 5.96 2.06
C GLN A 49 6.04 4.54 2.13
N VAL A 50 4.77 4.34 1.73
CA VAL A 50 4.12 3.03 1.67
C VAL A 50 4.65 2.20 0.50
N LEU A 51 4.82 2.80 -0.69
CA LEU A 51 5.38 2.15 -1.87
C LEU A 51 6.79 1.60 -1.62
N LEU A 52 7.62 2.29 -0.84
CA LEU A 52 8.95 1.77 -0.49
C LEU A 52 8.89 0.44 0.29
N LYS A 53 7.81 0.18 1.04
CA LYS A 53 7.63 -1.09 1.76
C LYS A 53 7.37 -2.26 0.79
N THR A 54 6.88 -1.98 -0.42
CA THR A 54 6.70 -3.00 -1.45
C THR A 54 8.01 -3.45 -2.10
N ARG A 55 9.14 -2.84 -1.77
CA ARG A 55 10.49 -3.28 -2.21
C ARG A 55 11.29 -3.96 -1.10
N HIS A 56 10.65 -4.29 0.01
CA HIS A 56 11.32 -4.94 1.12
C HIS A 56 11.76 -6.38 0.77
N ASN A 57 12.86 -6.87 1.36
CA ASN A 57 13.38 -8.22 1.08
C ASN A 57 12.42 -9.34 1.49
N GLU A 58 11.69 -9.14 2.58
CA GLU A 58 10.68 -10.08 3.09
C GLU A 58 9.34 -9.93 2.34
N ALA A 59 8.86 -11.04 1.76
CA ALA A 59 7.61 -11.07 0.99
C ALA A 59 6.38 -10.62 1.79
N ASP A 60 6.32 -10.97 3.08
CA ASP A 60 5.18 -10.60 3.94
C ASP A 60 5.11 -9.08 4.19
N ILE A 61 6.24 -8.38 4.19
CA ILE A 61 6.28 -6.92 4.30
C ILE A 61 5.86 -6.27 2.99
N ARG A 62 6.28 -6.84 1.83
CA ARG A 62 5.83 -6.37 0.52
C ARG A 62 4.31 -6.46 0.38
N LEU A 63 3.74 -7.60 0.75
CA LEU A 63 2.29 -7.81 0.79
C LEU A 63 1.59 -6.80 1.70
N THR A 64 2.14 -6.57 2.90
CA THR A 64 1.58 -5.61 3.86
C THR A 64 1.60 -4.17 3.31
N GLY A 65 2.68 -3.78 2.60
CA GLY A 65 2.76 -2.50 1.92
C GLY A 65 1.71 -2.35 0.81
N LEU A 66 1.53 -3.39 -0.01
CA LEU A 66 0.53 -3.44 -1.07
C LEU A 66 -0.90 -3.35 -0.51
N GLU A 67 -1.20 -4.08 0.57
CA GLU A 67 -2.49 -4.00 1.26
C GLU A 67 -2.76 -2.59 1.79
N CYS A 68 -1.73 -1.93 2.33
CA CYS A 68 -1.85 -0.55 2.80
C CYS A 68 -2.14 0.43 1.64
N LEU A 69 -1.47 0.27 0.49
CA LEU A 69 -1.68 1.08 -0.71
C LEU A 69 -3.14 0.97 -1.20
N VAL A 70 -3.65 -0.26 -1.32
CA VAL A 70 -5.03 -0.52 -1.75
C VAL A 70 -6.03 0.05 -0.75
N SER A 71 -5.77 -0.09 0.56
CA SER A 71 -6.64 0.49 1.60
C SER A 71 -6.67 2.02 1.52
N MET A 72 -5.52 2.67 1.29
CA MET A 72 -5.45 4.12 1.08
C MET A 72 -6.26 4.55 -0.14
N ALA A 73 -6.06 3.89 -1.29
CA ALA A 73 -6.82 4.17 -2.51
C ALA A 73 -8.32 3.97 -2.31
N SER A 74 -8.71 2.92 -1.58
CA SER A 74 -10.12 2.63 -1.28
C SER A 74 -10.77 3.72 -0.41
N GLN A 75 -10.03 4.32 0.52
CA GLN A 75 -10.55 5.41 1.37
C GLN A 75 -10.58 6.76 0.63
N LEU A 76 -9.60 7.01 -0.25
CA LEU A 76 -9.51 8.25 -1.03
C LEU A 76 -10.41 8.26 -2.27
N GLY A 77 -10.79 7.09 -2.79
CA GLY A 77 -11.58 6.99 -4.01
C GLY A 77 -10.87 7.60 -5.21
N SER A 78 -11.61 8.36 -6.03
CA SER A 78 -11.05 9.06 -7.20
C SER A 78 -10.01 10.12 -6.85
N SER A 79 -9.97 10.61 -5.61
CA SER A 79 -8.92 11.50 -5.14
C SER A 79 -7.54 10.84 -5.06
N TRP A 80 -7.44 9.51 -5.19
CA TRP A 80 -6.17 8.81 -5.30
C TRP A 80 -5.49 8.94 -6.69
N LEU A 81 -6.23 9.33 -7.73
CA LEU A 81 -5.73 9.42 -9.11
C LEU A 81 -4.41 10.19 -9.28
N PRO A 82 -4.14 11.32 -8.60
CA PRO A 82 -2.86 12.03 -8.71
C PRO A 82 -1.63 11.23 -8.27
N LEU A 83 -1.84 10.14 -7.51
CA LEU A 83 -0.80 9.24 -6.99
C LEU A 83 -0.54 8.05 -7.92
N LEU A 84 -1.32 7.92 -9.00
CA LEU A 84 -1.24 6.76 -9.87
C LEU A 84 0.11 6.66 -10.59
N ALA A 85 0.56 7.76 -11.20
CA ALA A 85 1.78 7.76 -12.02
C ALA A 85 3.04 7.31 -11.24
N GLU A 86 3.14 7.63 -9.95
CA GLU A 86 4.24 7.17 -9.09
C GLU A 86 4.05 5.74 -8.58
N SER A 87 2.81 5.24 -8.54
CA SER A 87 2.49 3.90 -8.06
C SER A 87 2.66 2.82 -9.13
N VAL A 88 2.43 3.16 -10.41
CA VAL A 88 2.53 2.21 -11.54
C VAL A 88 3.88 1.48 -11.60
N PRO A 89 5.05 2.14 -11.49
CA PRO A 89 6.33 1.44 -11.54
C PRO A 89 6.48 0.37 -10.43
N PHE A 90 5.98 0.65 -9.23
CA PHE A 90 6.03 -0.30 -8.11
C PHE A 90 5.08 -1.48 -8.32
N LEU A 91 3.89 -1.23 -8.86
CA LEU A 91 2.95 -2.29 -9.21
C LEU A 91 3.51 -3.19 -10.32
N ALA A 92 4.18 -2.61 -11.32
CA ALA A 92 4.85 -3.37 -12.38
C ALA A 92 5.96 -4.27 -11.82
N GLU A 93 6.80 -3.74 -10.93
CA GLU A 93 7.84 -4.54 -10.24
C GLU A 93 7.22 -5.69 -9.45
N LEU A 94 6.13 -5.46 -8.71
CA LEU A 94 5.46 -6.51 -7.94
C LEU A 94 4.74 -7.56 -8.81
N LEU A 95 4.37 -7.23 -10.05
CA LEU A 95 3.86 -8.21 -11.02
C LEU A 95 4.95 -9.14 -11.53
N GLU A 96 6.22 -8.74 -11.41
CA GLU A 96 7.42 -9.48 -11.82
C GLU A 96 8.22 -10.02 -10.61
N ASP A 97 7.62 -10.03 -9.40
CA ASP A 97 8.30 -10.33 -8.12
C ASP A 97 8.85 -11.78 -8.04
N GLY A 98 8.24 -12.72 -8.77
CA GLY A 98 8.62 -14.14 -8.78
C GLY A 98 8.03 -14.97 -7.64
N ASP A 99 7.49 -14.34 -6.58
CA ASP A 99 6.62 -15.03 -5.60
C ASP A 99 5.16 -15.03 -6.10
N PRO A 100 4.55 -16.20 -6.38
CA PRO A 100 3.18 -16.29 -6.89
C PRO A 100 2.13 -15.63 -5.99
N ARG A 101 2.38 -15.55 -4.68
CA ARG A 101 1.47 -14.90 -3.72
C ARG A 101 1.45 -13.39 -3.95
N ILE A 102 2.60 -12.80 -4.21
CA ILE A 102 2.73 -11.36 -4.48
C ILE A 102 2.14 -11.05 -5.84
N GLU A 103 2.49 -11.79 -6.89
CA GLU A 103 1.91 -11.58 -8.22
C GLU A 103 0.38 -11.67 -8.21
N GLY A 104 -0.17 -12.67 -7.50
CA GLY A 104 -1.61 -12.84 -7.34
C GLY A 104 -2.26 -11.68 -6.59
N ALA A 105 -1.64 -11.23 -5.49
CA ALA A 105 -2.10 -10.08 -4.72
C ALA A 105 -2.05 -8.80 -5.55
N THR A 106 -0.98 -8.56 -6.31
CA THR A 106 -0.80 -7.39 -7.16
C THR A 106 -1.82 -7.35 -8.29
N LYS A 107 -2.11 -8.50 -8.93
CA LYS A 107 -3.19 -8.59 -9.94
C LYS A 107 -4.57 -8.28 -9.35
N ASN A 108 -4.81 -8.61 -8.08
CA ASN A 108 -6.05 -8.25 -7.40
C ASN A 108 -6.06 -6.76 -7.03
N ALA A 109 -4.93 -6.23 -6.57
CA ALA A 109 -4.75 -4.82 -6.24
C ALA A 109 -5.00 -3.93 -7.46
N VAL A 110 -4.38 -4.22 -8.61
CA VAL A 110 -4.60 -3.50 -9.88
C VAL A 110 -6.08 -3.48 -10.24
N ARG A 111 -6.76 -4.63 -10.26
CA ARG A 111 -8.21 -4.70 -10.53
C ARG A 111 -9.05 -3.86 -9.56
N THR A 112 -8.66 -3.82 -8.30
CA THR A 112 -9.35 -3.01 -7.28
C THR A 112 -9.13 -1.53 -7.53
N LEU A 113 -7.90 -1.12 -7.89
CA LEU A 113 -7.58 0.25 -8.23
C LEU A 113 -8.30 0.72 -9.51
N GLU A 114 -8.38 -0.12 -10.54
CA GLU A 114 -9.16 0.16 -11.75
C GLU A 114 -10.65 0.41 -11.42
N GLN A 115 -11.23 -0.40 -10.53
CA GLN A 115 -12.61 -0.23 -10.08
C GLN A 115 -12.81 1.08 -9.31
N ILE A 116 -11.83 1.48 -8.49
CA ILE A 116 -11.87 2.74 -7.73
C ILE A 116 -11.78 3.94 -8.68
N LEU A 117 -10.92 3.87 -9.69
CA LEU A 117 -10.67 4.97 -10.63
C LEU A 117 -11.71 5.02 -11.76
N GLY A 118 -12.39 3.91 -12.06
CA GLY A 118 -13.34 3.80 -13.16
C GLY A 118 -12.68 3.73 -14.53
N GLU A 119 -11.38 3.49 -14.59
CA GLU A 119 -10.59 3.36 -15.83
C GLU A 119 -9.56 2.23 -15.70
N PRO A 120 -9.17 1.58 -16.82
CA PRO A 120 -8.15 0.54 -16.83
C PRO A 120 -6.76 1.12 -16.56
N LEU A 121 -5.90 0.31 -15.94
CA LEU A 121 -4.52 0.65 -15.53
C LEU A 121 -3.46 0.09 -16.50
#